data_AF-A0A954UDA7-F1
#
_entry.id   AF-A0A954UDA7-F1
#
_cell.length_a   1.000
_cell.length_b   1.000
_cell.length_c   1.000
_cell.angle_alpha   90.00
_cell.angle_beta   90.00
_cell.angle_gamma   90.00
#
_symmetry.space_group_name_H-M   'P 1'
#
loop_
_entity.id
_entity.type
_entity.pdbx_description
1 polymer ?
#
loop_
_entity_poly.entity_id
_entity_poly.type
_entity_poly.pdbx_seq_one_letter_code
_entity_poly.pdbx_strand_id
1 'polypeptide(L)'
;GGHTSFGSGGWDRTAWEQLIPFDMSGQRQYVGDTFHVVIPADAESHPIWQLLDDPAQNRQALDRMPAFLGTNLIARVKPAATLLGETDHSLPQIGDVMPVFAAQPFGRGRTFAMSTDTTVYWGRDFESQWGEGDNRYFRKFWRNVVRWLAENSLSADRRLHVQTDKVIYTPGQPIQLSVEAYDETLQPTTEYRVTAQLIRAQTDSAPTETNETAAATSSTAFSTTLVASDSPRRYIGELPARLPTDQRDAARISQPIELLVTAYDGDQQIAAKTVSLHLLHDSKEWLDPQSRPEVLDEIAAASGGRRLSGPREFTDLLGSFDPTPGEVLFHNVPLWDSPLLWTLLVVLLALEWITRRLSQFHRADTAVAQT
;
A
#
# COMPACT_ATOMS: atom_id res chain seq x y z
N GLY A 1 7.77 -10.83 2.23
CA GLY A 1 8.66 -11.41 3.23
C GLY A 1 10.10 -11.18 2.87
N GLY A 2 10.99 -11.32 3.85
CA GLY A 2 12.45 -11.26 3.63
C GLY A 2 13.08 -9.89 3.85
N HIS A 3 14.40 -9.83 3.65
CA HIS A 3 15.25 -8.68 4.02
C HIS A 3 14.93 -7.36 3.29
N THR A 4 14.17 -7.40 2.20
CA THR A 4 13.78 -6.23 1.38
C THR A 4 12.27 -5.93 1.44
N SER A 5 11.54 -6.53 2.38
CA SER A 5 10.10 -6.32 2.58
C SER A 5 9.81 -5.42 3.79
N PHE A 6 8.58 -4.93 3.92
CA PHE A 6 8.11 -4.14 5.06
C PHE A 6 9.03 -2.93 5.37
N GLY A 7 9.26 -2.62 6.65
CA GLY A 7 10.11 -1.51 7.08
C GLY A 7 11.58 -1.66 6.65
N SER A 8 12.11 -2.89 6.54
CA SER A 8 13.48 -3.08 6.05
C SER A 8 13.63 -2.70 4.57
N GLY A 9 12.57 -2.93 3.79
CA GLY A 9 12.45 -2.53 2.38
C GLY A 9 12.04 -1.09 2.12
N GLY A 10 11.63 -0.33 3.14
CA GLY A 10 11.13 1.05 2.99
C GLY A 10 9.66 1.15 2.53
N TRP A 11 8.87 0.08 2.68
CA TRP A 11 7.46 0.06 2.27
C TRP A 11 6.56 0.91 3.17
N ASP A 12 7.03 1.21 4.39
CA ASP A 12 6.46 2.13 5.37
C ASP A 12 6.38 3.58 4.88
N ARG A 13 7.06 3.92 3.78
CA ARG A 13 7.06 5.28 3.22
C ARG A 13 6.31 5.37 1.90
N THR A 14 5.50 4.37 1.60
CA THR A 14 4.81 4.25 0.32
C THR A 14 3.30 4.19 0.52
N ALA A 15 2.54 4.44 -0.56
CA ALA A 15 1.09 4.27 -0.54
C ALA A 15 0.65 2.83 -0.16
N TRP A 16 1.55 1.85 -0.27
CA TRP A 16 1.28 0.46 0.11
C TRP A 16 1.15 0.25 1.62
N GLU A 17 1.65 1.18 2.44
CA GLU A 17 1.53 1.08 3.89
C GLU A 17 0.08 0.88 4.31
N GLN A 18 -0.87 1.58 3.70
CA GLN A 18 -2.30 1.46 4.03
C GLN A 18 -2.86 0.06 3.74
N LEU A 19 -2.37 -0.60 2.69
CA LEU A 19 -2.83 -1.92 2.23
C LEU A 19 -2.35 -3.07 3.13
N ILE A 20 -1.16 -2.95 3.71
CA ILE A 20 -0.53 -4.00 4.50
C ILE A 20 -1.21 -4.06 5.89
N PRO A 21 -1.59 -5.26 6.40
CA PRO A 21 -2.28 -5.44 7.69
C PRO A 21 -1.41 -5.21 8.94
N PHE A 22 -0.21 -4.67 8.74
CA PHE A 22 0.78 -4.41 9.79
C PHE A 22 1.15 -2.93 9.78
N ASP A 23 1.30 -2.35 10.97
CA ASP A 23 2.03 -1.11 11.15
C ASP A 23 3.53 -1.44 11.26
N MET A 24 4.33 -0.84 10.39
CA MET A 24 5.78 -1.07 10.33
C MET A 24 6.48 -0.10 11.29
N SER A 25 7.57 -0.53 11.92
CA SER A 25 8.27 0.28 12.94
C SER A 25 9.03 1.49 12.40
N GLY A 26 9.04 1.71 11.08
CA GLY A 26 9.85 2.75 10.41
C GLY A 26 11.37 2.55 10.50
N GLN A 27 11.83 1.56 11.28
CA GLN A 27 13.22 1.17 11.42
C GLN A 27 13.53 0.01 10.46
N ARG A 28 14.67 0.08 9.77
CA ARG A 28 15.14 -0.98 8.88
C ARG A 28 15.69 -2.17 9.66
N GLN A 29 14.81 -2.89 10.35
CA GLN A 29 15.18 -3.96 11.26
C GLN A 29 14.47 -5.27 10.92
N TYR A 30 15.25 -6.34 10.96
CA TYR A 30 14.79 -7.71 10.94
C TYR A 30 15.47 -8.46 12.08
N VAL A 31 14.84 -9.54 12.51
CA VAL A 31 15.32 -10.41 13.58
C VAL A 31 15.61 -11.78 12.99
N GLY A 32 16.78 -12.35 13.28
CA GLY A 32 17.24 -13.65 12.78
C GLY A 32 17.08 -14.79 13.79
N ASP A 33 16.21 -14.63 14.77
CA ASP A 33 15.92 -15.63 15.80
C ASP A 33 15.00 -16.72 15.23
N THR A 34 15.21 -17.96 15.68
CA THR A 34 14.39 -19.11 15.30
C THR A 34 13.13 -19.16 16.14
N PHE A 35 11.97 -19.34 15.52
CA PHE A 35 10.68 -19.45 16.22
C PHE A 35 9.72 -20.42 15.51
N HIS A 36 8.74 -20.93 16.25
CA HIS A 36 7.57 -21.57 15.67
C HIS A 36 6.41 -20.60 15.63
N VAL A 37 5.48 -20.84 14.72
CA VAL A 37 4.26 -20.03 14.62
C VAL A 37 3.17 -20.69 15.46
N VAL A 38 2.58 -19.91 16.35
CA VAL A 38 1.37 -20.27 17.07
C VAL A 38 0.19 -19.59 16.39
N ILE A 39 -0.85 -20.36 16.09
CA ILE A 39 -2.09 -19.85 15.52
C ILE A 39 -3.05 -19.55 16.67
N PRO A 40 -3.52 -18.29 16.81
CA PRO A 40 -4.56 -17.94 17.79
C PRO A 40 -5.81 -18.81 17.64
N ALA A 41 -6.45 -19.16 18.75
CA ALA A 41 -7.59 -20.10 18.74
C ALA A 41 -8.77 -19.63 17.88
N ASP A 42 -9.03 -18.33 17.86
CA ASP A 42 -10.03 -17.67 17.01
C ASP A 42 -9.66 -17.70 15.52
N ALA A 43 -8.36 -17.67 15.22
CA ALA A 43 -7.84 -17.75 13.86
C ALA A 43 -7.84 -19.16 13.26
N GLU A 44 -7.90 -20.24 14.05
CA GLU A 44 -7.83 -21.62 13.54
C GLU A 44 -8.93 -21.97 12.52
N SER A 45 -10.10 -21.35 12.66
CA SER A 45 -11.23 -21.53 11.74
C SER A 45 -11.03 -20.83 10.39
N HIS A 46 -10.03 -19.95 10.28
CA HIS A 46 -9.79 -19.13 9.10
C HIS A 46 -9.49 -20.02 7.88
N PRO A 47 -10.08 -19.74 6.70
CA PRO A 47 -9.98 -20.63 5.53
C PRO A 47 -8.55 -20.94 5.07
N ILE A 48 -7.59 -20.05 5.36
CA ILE A 48 -6.18 -20.30 4.99
C ILE A 48 -5.58 -21.49 5.73
N TRP A 49 -6.05 -21.78 6.95
CA TRP A 49 -5.56 -22.86 7.80
C TRP A 49 -6.29 -24.19 7.60
N GLN A 50 -7.25 -24.26 6.68
CA GLN A 50 -7.98 -25.49 6.34
C GLN A 50 -7.17 -26.35 5.34
N LEU A 51 -6.14 -27.02 5.85
CA LEU A 51 -5.25 -27.88 5.07
C LEU A 51 -5.89 -29.24 4.77
N LEU A 52 -6.61 -29.78 5.75
CA LEU A 52 -7.30 -31.07 5.70
C LEU A 52 -8.75 -30.92 6.15
N ASP A 53 -9.63 -31.80 5.68
CA ASP A 53 -11.07 -31.74 5.98
C ASP A 53 -11.39 -32.19 7.42
N ASP A 54 -10.61 -33.13 7.97
CA ASP A 54 -10.74 -33.58 9.36
C ASP A 54 -10.09 -32.55 10.32
N PRO A 55 -10.83 -31.97 11.28
CA PRO A 55 -10.29 -30.93 12.16
C PRO A 55 -9.14 -31.39 13.05
N ALA A 56 -9.15 -32.64 13.53
CA ALA A 56 -8.10 -33.17 14.40
C ALA A 56 -6.81 -33.42 13.61
N GLN A 57 -6.92 -33.97 12.40
CA GLN A 57 -5.77 -34.13 11.50
C GLN A 57 -5.25 -32.77 11.02
N ASN A 58 -6.14 -31.82 10.74
CA ASN A 58 -5.75 -30.46 10.36
C ASN A 58 -4.93 -29.79 11.46
N ARG A 59 -5.35 -29.91 12.72
CA ARG A 59 -4.58 -29.38 13.85
C ARG A 59 -3.21 -30.01 13.95
N GLN A 60 -3.10 -31.32 13.82
CA GLN A 60 -1.79 -32.00 13.78
C GLN A 60 -0.91 -31.54 12.61
N ALA A 61 -1.50 -31.21 11.46
CA ALA A 61 -0.75 -30.66 10.32
C ALA A 61 -0.25 -29.23 10.58
N LEU A 62 -1.04 -28.41 11.27
CA LEU A 62 -0.64 -27.07 11.71
C LEU A 62 0.47 -27.14 12.77
N ASP A 63 0.36 -28.04 13.75
CA ASP A 63 1.37 -28.26 14.80
C ASP A 63 2.73 -28.74 14.22
N ARG A 64 2.72 -29.32 13.01
CA ARG A 64 3.91 -29.74 12.27
C ARG A 64 4.51 -28.63 11.39
N MET A 65 4.01 -27.38 11.48
CA MET A 65 4.60 -26.26 10.77
C MET A 65 6.07 -26.10 11.19
N PRO A 66 7.03 -26.11 10.24
CA PRO A 66 8.44 -25.95 10.56
C PRO A 66 8.72 -24.60 11.20
N ALA A 67 9.81 -24.53 11.95
CA ALA A 67 10.32 -23.27 12.47
C ALA A 67 10.77 -22.33 11.34
N PHE A 68 10.66 -21.03 11.58
CA PHE A 68 11.22 -19.98 10.74
C PHE A 68 12.51 -19.46 11.36
N LEU A 69 13.45 -18.99 10.54
CA LEU A 69 14.79 -18.54 10.98
C LEU A 69 14.92 -17.01 11.03
N GLY A 70 13.80 -16.30 11.06
CA GLY A 70 13.77 -14.85 11.13
C GLY A 70 12.49 -14.22 10.62
N THR A 71 12.34 -12.93 10.90
CA THR A 71 11.16 -12.14 10.54
C THR A 71 11.48 -10.66 10.47
N ASN A 72 10.67 -9.90 9.74
CA ASN A 72 10.70 -8.44 9.78
C ASN A 72 10.08 -7.93 11.09
N LEU A 73 10.61 -6.82 11.60
CA LEU A 73 10.05 -6.20 12.79
C LEU A 73 8.74 -5.47 12.46
N ILE A 74 7.65 -5.93 13.07
CA ILE A 74 6.32 -5.33 12.99
C ILE A 74 6.04 -4.57 14.29
N ALA A 75 5.55 -3.33 14.19
CA ALA A 75 5.23 -2.54 15.37
C ALA A 75 3.94 -3.02 16.03
N ARG A 76 2.90 -3.30 15.22
CA ARG A 76 1.66 -3.94 15.65
C ARG A 76 0.84 -4.42 14.46
N VAL A 77 -0.14 -5.27 14.74
CA VAL A 77 -1.25 -5.55 13.82
C VAL A 77 -2.18 -4.34 13.78
N LYS A 78 -2.69 -3.99 12.60
CA LYS A 78 -3.65 -2.89 12.48
C LYS A 78 -4.99 -3.23 13.13
N PRO A 79 -5.77 -2.24 13.60
CA PRO A 79 -7.04 -2.49 14.29
C PRO A 79 -8.09 -3.26 13.46
N ALA A 80 -8.07 -3.10 12.14
CA ALA A 80 -8.99 -3.79 11.22
C ALA A 80 -8.45 -5.15 10.72
N ALA A 81 -7.25 -5.55 11.14
CA ALA A 81 -6.61 -6.76 10.70
C ALA A 81 -6.82 -7.90 11.71
N THR A 82 -7.02 -9.10 11.18
CA THR A 82 -7.04 -10.35 11.94
C THR A 82 -5.62 -10.89 12.02
N LEU A 83 -5.12 -11.11 13.24
CA LEU A 83 -3.89 -11.84 13.48
C LEU A 83 -4.13 -13.32 13.20
N LEU A 84 -3.29 -13.92 12.36
CA LEU A 84 -3.42 -15.30 11.91
C LEU A 84 -2.28 -16.20 12.40
N GLY A 85 -1.23 -15.61 12.93
CA GLY A 85 -0.14 -16.34 13.56
C GLY A 85 0.90 -15.41 14.14
N GLU A 86 1.46 -15.81 15.28
CA GLU A 86 2.48 -15.08 16.03
C GLU A 86 3.61 -16.02 16.45
N THR A 87 4.71 -15.47 16.98
CA THR A 87 5.82 -16.29 17.49
C THR A 87 5.42 -17.03 18.77
N ASP A 88 5.94 -18.24 18.94
CA ASP A 88 5.72 -19.08 20.12
C ASP A 88 6.35 -18.53 21.41
N HIS A 89 7.22 -17.53 21.30
CA HIS A 89 7.86 -16.85 22.40
C HIS A 89 8.17 -15.39 22.05
N SER A 90 8.46 -14.58 23.08
CA SER A 90 8.93 -13.21 22.89
C SER A 90 10.34 -13.21 22.32
N LEU A 91 10.56 -12.48 21.23
CA LEU A 91 11.87 -12.41 20.60
C LEU A 91 12.82 -11.52 21.43
N PRO A 92 14.03 -11.97 21.80
CA PRO A 92 14.90 -11.25 22.75
C PRO A 92 15.23 -9.80 22.37
N GLN A 93 15.34 -9.53 21.07
CA GLN A 93 15.67 -8.20 20.54
C GLN A 93 14.51 -7.19 20.64
N ILE A 94 13.29 -7.69 20.86
CA ILE A 94 12.05 -6.91 20.83
C ILE A 94 11.39 -6.91 22.21
N GLY A 95 11.53 -8.01 22.95
CA GLY A 95 10.93 -8.17 24.27
C GLY A 95 9.44 -8.53 24.25
N ASP A 96 8.89 -8.87 23.08
CA ASP A 96 7.49 -9.23 22.91
C ASP A 96 7.30 -10.31 21.82
N VAL A 97 6.12 -10.94 21.79
CA VAL A 97 5.72 -11.85 20.71
C VAL A 97 5.52 -11.06 19.41
N MET A 98 5.96 -11.64 18.30
CA MET A 98 5.95 -10.96 17.00
C MET A 98 4.81 -11.47 16.12
N PRO A 99 3.96 -10.58 15.58
CA PRO A 99 3.01 -10.95 14.54
C PRO A 99 3.72 -11.50 13.29
N VAL A 100 3.35 -12.72 12.89
CA VAL A 100 3.94 -13.40 11.72
C VAL A 100 3.00 -13.32 10.53
N PHE A 101 1.73 -13.64 10.74
CA PHE A 101 0.70 -13.68 9.71
C PHE A 101 -0.46 -12.79 10.09
N ALA A 102 -0.93 -11.97 9.17
CA ALA A 102 -2.18 -11.24 9.34
C ALA A 102 -2.89 -11.05 8.01
N ALA A 103 -4.19 -10.84 8.11
CA ALA A 103 -4.99 -10.48 6.96
C ALA A 103 -5.99 -9.40 7.33
N GLN A 104 -6.41 -8.59 6.34
CA GLN A 104 -7.43 -7.58 6.55
C GLN A 104 -8.30 -7.40 5.30
N PRO A 105 -9.56 -6.99 5.45
CA PRO A 105 -10.29 -6.39 4.35
C PRO A 105 -9.63 -5.05 3.97
N PHE A 106 -9.56 -4.75 2.68
CA PHE A 106 -9.11 -3.44 2.21
C PHE A 106 -9.90 -3.03 0.96
N GLY A 107 -10.71 -1.98 1.09
CA GLY A 107 -11.73 -1.67 0.10
C GLY A 107 -12.65 -2.88 -0.12
N ARG A 108 -12.81 -3.30 -1.38
CA ARG A 108 -13.60 -4.49 -1.75
C ARG A 108 -12.78 -5.78 -1.81
N GLY A 109 -11.46 -5.67 -1.64
CA GLY A 109 -10.54 -6.80 -1.65
C GLY A 109 -10.19 -7.28 -0.25
N ARG A 110 -9.26 -8.23 -0.22
CA ARG A 110 -8.63 -8.71 1.01
C ARG A 110 -7.12 -8.64 0.81
N THR A 111 -6.39 -8.43 1.88
CA THR A 111 -4.93 -8.41 1.87
C THR A 111 -4.42 -9.38 2.92
N PHE A 112 -3.28 -9.98 2.63
CA PHE A 112 -2.60 -10.92 3.50
C PHE A 112 -1.13 -10.52 3.53
N ALA A 113 -0.53 -10.56 4.71
CA ALA A 113 0.89 -10.36 4.87
C ALA A 113 1.50 -11.42 5.77
N MET A 114 2.74 -11.76 5.42
CA MET A 114 3.62 -12.61 6.19
C MET A 114 4.94 -11.86 6.41
N SER A 115 5.32 -11.63 7.67
CA SER A 115 6.51 -10.85 8.04
C SER A 115 7.82 -11.65 7.87
N THR A 116 7.76 -12.98 7.87
CA THR A 116 8.87 -13.90 7.54
C THR A 116 8.97 -14.18 6.02
N ASP A 117 9.86 -15.10 5.60
CA ASP A 117 10.04 -15.53 4.20
C ASP A 117 9.28 -16.82 3.86
N THR A 118 9.02 -17.01 2.56
CA THR A 118 8.24 -18.15 2.05
C THR A 118 9.07 -19.34 1.60
N THR A 119 10.28 -19.15 1.09
CA THR A 119 10.99 -20.18 0.31
C THR A 119 12.49 -20.20 0.55
N VAL A 120 13.13 -19.04 0.68
CA VAL A 120 14.59 -18.92 0.88
C VAL A 120 14.88 -18.35 2.26
N TYR A 121 16.10 -18.59 2.77
CA TYR A 121 16.61 -18.09 4.06
C TYR A 121 15.68 -18.44 5.23
N TRP A 122 14.87 -17.49 5.70
CA TRP A 122 14.05 -17.66 6.89
C TRP A 122 12.92 -18.67 6.71
N GLY A 123 12.46 -18.88 5.48
CA GLY A 123 11.39 -19.83 5.14
C GLY A 123 11.86 -21.12 4.48
N ARG A 124 13.16 -21.44 4.50
CA ARG A 124 13.70 -22.60 3.74
C ARG A 124 13.05 -23.93 4.14
N ASP A 125 12.75 -24.09 5.43
CA ASP A 125 12.20 -25.32 5.98
C ASP A 125 10.68 -25.35 5.80
N PHE A 126 10.02 -24.19 5.77
CA PHE A 126 8.60 -24.03 5.50
C PHE A 126 8.19 -24.56 4.12
N GLU A 127 8.95 -24.27 3.06
CA GLU A 127 8.67 -24.82 1.72
C GLU A 127 9.07 -26.29 1.59
N SER A 128 10.19 -26.70 2.18
CA SER A 128 10.78 -28.02 1.89
C SER A 128 10.29 -29.13 2.81
N GLN A 129 9.87 -28.81 4.04
CA GLN A 129 9.59 -29.80 5.09
C GLN A 129 8.13 -29.85 5.53
N TRP A 130 7.30 -28.85 5.19
CA TRP A 130 5.91 -28.82 5.68
C TRP A 130 4.97 -29.74 4.86
N GLY A 131 4.91 -31.00 5.30
CA GLY A 131 4.13 -32.08 4.71
C GLY A 131 4.38 -33.41 5.43
N GLU A 132 4.18 -34.51 4.70
CA GLU A 132 4.39 -35.88 5.20
C GLU A 132 5.58 -36.52 4.46
N GLY A 133 6.75 -35.89 4.56
CA GLY A 133 7.92 -36.21 3.72
C GLY A 133 7.87 -35.56 2.33
N ASP A 134 6.95 -34.61 2.14
CA ASP A 134 6.84 -33.73 0.98
C ASP A 134 6.45 -32.31 1.44
N ASN A 135 6.00 -31.45 0.51
CA ASN A 135 5.52 -30.10 0.83
C ASN A 135 4.02 -29.89 0.53
N ARG A 136 3.21 -30.93 0.73
CA ARG A 136 1.77 -30.86 0.43
C ARG A 136 1.03 -29.81 1.26
N TYR A 137 1.39 -29.64 2.54
CA TYR A 137 0.74 -28.67 3.42
C TYR A 137 1.10 -27.25 3.01
N PHE A 138 2.37 -26.98 2.70
CA PHE A 138 2.81 -25.71 2.11
C PHE A 138 2.04 -25.35 0.82
N ARG A 139 1.93 -26.30 -0.13
CA ARG A 139 1.19 -26.08 -1.38
C ARG A 139 -0.30 -25.81 -1.14
N LYS A 140 -0.90 -26.52 -0.17
CA LYS A 140 -2.32 -26.34 0.19
C LYS A 140 -2.55 -25.00 0.89
N PHE A 141 -1.68 -24.61 1.80
CA PHE A 141 -1.70 -23.30 2.45
C PHE A 141 -1.71 -22.17 1.42
N TRP A 142 -0.74 -22.13 0.51
CA TRP A 142 -0.70 -21.07 -0.52
C TRP A 142 -1.89 -21.10 -1.46
N ARG A 143 -2.42 -22.29 -1.79
CA ARG A 143 -3.65 -22.42 -2.55
C ARG A 143 -4.83 -21.80 -1.81
N ASN A 144 -4.94 -22.02 -0.50
CA ASN A 144 -6.00 -21.46 0.32
C ASN A 144 -5.84 -19.93 0.45
N VAL A 145 -4.61 -19.42 0.66
CA VAL A 145 -4.32 -17.98 0.69
C VAL A 145 -4.75 -17.31 -0.61
N VAL A 146 -4.33 -17.83 -1.78
CA VAL A 146 -4.70 -17.26 -3.08
C VAL A 146 -6.21 -17.33 -3.31
N ARG A 147 -6.86 -18.45 -2.96
CA ARG A 147 -8.32 -18.57 -3.06
C ARG A 147 -9.05 -17.57 -2.17
N TRP A 148 -8.60 -17.43 -0.93
CA TRP A 148 -9.19 -16.50 0.04
C TRP A 148 -9.04 -15.05 -0.39
N LEU A 149 -7.87 -14.67 -0.92
CA LEU A 149 -7.63 -13.34 -1.49
C LEU A 149 -8.51 -13.09 -2.72
N ALA A 150 -8.72 -14.10 -3.56
CA ALA A 150 -9.57 -14.03 -4.74
C ALA A 150 -11.06 -14.11 -4.42
N GLU A 151 -11.47 -14.56 -3.23
CA GLU A 151 -12.86 -14.90 -2.91
C GLU A 151 -13.81 -13.71 -3.01
N ASN A 152 -13.39 -12.48 -2.68
CA ASN A 152 -14.22 -11.30 -2.95
C ASN A 152 -14.34 -10.95 -4.45
N SER A 153 -13.36 -11.36 -5.27
CA SER A 153 -13.45 -11.22 -6.75
C SER A 153 -14.23 -12.37 -7.40
N LEU A 154 -14.31 -13.53 -6.74
CA LEU A 154 -14.96 -14.77 -7.20
C LEU A 154 -16.38 -14.96 -6.64
N SER A 155 -16.71 -14.30 -5.52
CA SER A 155 -18.08 -14.20 -4.98
C SER A 155 -18.95 -13.27 -5.83
N ALA A 156 -18.35 -12.51 -6.74
CA ALA A 156 -19.04 -11.85 -7.83
C ALA A 156 -19.31 -12.88 -8.95
N ASP A 157 -20.38 -13.65 -8.77
CA ASP A 157 -21.11 -14.46 -9.74
C ASP A 157 -20.26 -15.04 -10.89
N ARG A 158 -19.88 -16.33 -10.79
CA ARG A 158 -19.12 -17.04 -11.84
C ARG A 158 -19.81 -17.03 -13.22
N ARG A 159 -21.09 -16.68 -13.28
CA ARG A 159 -21.90 -16.58 -14.49
C ARG A 159 -21.68 -15.28 -15.27
N LEU A 160 -20.98 -14.27 -14.72
CA LEU A 160 -20.68 -13.02 -15.42
C LEU A 160 -19.20 -12.65 -15.32
N HIS A 161 -18.61 -12.36 -16.47
CA HIS A 161 -17.29 -11.75 -16.59
C HIS A 161 -17.45 -10.38 -17.27
N VAL A 162 -17.18 -9.32 -16.51
CA VAL A 162 -17.41 -7.94 -16.94
C VAL A 162 -16.05 -7.27 -17.10
N GLN A 163 -15.83 -6.67 -18.27
CA GLN A 163 -14.62 -5.92 -18.59
C GLN A 163 -14.99 -4.52 -19.07
N THR A 164 -14.17 -3.55 -18.69
CA THR A 164 -14.25 -2.17 -19.16
C THR A 164 -12.94 -1.79 -19.85
N ASP A 165 -12.96 -0.81 -20.76
CA ASP A 165 -11.74 -0.35 -21.43
C ASP A 165 -10.75 0.34 -20.48
N LYS A 166 -11.25 0.93 -19.39
CA LYS A 166 -10.46 1.64 -18.37
C LYS A 166 -11.04 1.40 -16.98
N VAL A 167 -10.24 1.71 -15.96
CA VAL A 167 -10.67 1.73 -14.54
C VAL A 167 -10.92 3.17 -14.07
N ILE A 168 -10.42 4.16 -14.81
CA ILE A 168 -10.49 5.58 -14.48
C ILE A 168 -11.05 6.33 -15.69
N TYR A 169 -12.09 7.13 -15.47
CA TYR A 169 -12.80 7.89 -16.51
C TYR A 169 -12.90 9.37 -16.15
N THR A 170 -12.99 10.21 -17.18
CA THR A 170 -13.38 11.61 -17.04
C THR A 170 -14.90 11.76 -17.16
N PRO A 171 -15.51 12.79 -16.54
CA PRO A 171 -16.96 13.01 -16.62
C PRO A 171 -17.48 13.09 -18.06
N GLY A 172 -18.47 12.26 -18.37
CA GLY A 172 -19.07 12.16 -19.71
C GLY A 172 -18.31 11.28 -20.71
N GLN A 173 -17.13 10.77 -20.37
CA GLN A 173 -16.41 9.82 -21.22
C GLN A 173 -17.22 8.52 -21.37
N PRO A 174 -17.33 7.95 -22.59
CA PRO A 174 -18.03 6.68 -22.78
C PRO A 174 -17.23 5.54 -22.13
N ILE A 175 -17.89 4.75 -21.28
CA ILE A 175 -17.38 3.50 -20.73
C ILE A 175 -17.70 2.41 -21.74
N GLN A 176 -16.68 1.86 -22.39
CA GLN A 176 -16.87 0.70 -23.26
C GLN A 176 -16.85 -0.55 -22.41
N LEU A 177 -17.91 -1.34 -22.49
CA LEU A 177 -18.12 -2.48 -21.62
C LEU A 177 -18.39 -3.74 -22.45
N SER A 178 -17.67 -4.80 -22.08
CA SER A 178 -17.72 -6.13 -22.69
C SER A 178 -18.04 -7.13 -21.60
N VAL A 179 -19.13 -7.88 -21.76
CA VAL A 179 -19.60 -8.84 -20.77
C VAL A 179 -19.70 -10.21 -21.40
N GLU A 180 -19.08 -11.21 -20.80
CA GLU A 180 -19.29 -12.61 -21.13
C GLU A 180 -20.22 -13.21 -20.08
N ALA A 181 -21.33 -13.80 -20.52
CA ALA A 181 -22.23 -14.52 -19.64
C ALA A 181 -22.08 -16.03 -19.86
N TYR A 182 -22.24 -16.80 -18.80
CA TYR A 182 -22.13 -18.25 -18.81
C TYR A 182 -23.41 -18.88 -18.28
N ASP A 183 -23.82 -19.98 -18.92
CA ASP A 183 -24.95 -20.78 -18.47
C ASP A 183 -24.63 -21.61 -17.22
N GLU A 184 -25.57 -22.47 -16.80
CA GLU A 184 -25.41 -23.33 -15.62
C GLU A 184 -24.25 -24.33 -15.74
N THR A 185 -23.90 -24.69 -16.97
CA THR A 185 -22.79 -25.60 -17.30
C THR A 185 -21.48 -24.87 -17.54
N LEU A 186 -21.44 -23.55 -17.32
CA LEU A 186 -20.32 -22.65 -17.57
C LEU A 186 -19.92 -22.55 -19.04
N GLN A 187 -20.87 -22.68 -19.97
CA GLN A 187 -20.64 -22.39 -21.39
C GLN A 187 -21.04 -20.95 -21.73
N PRO A 188 -20.27 -20.24 -22.59
CA PRO A 188 -20.63 -18.89 -23.03
C PRO A 188 -21.99 -18.83 -23.71
N THR A 189 -22.87 -17.94 -23.23
CA THR A 189 -24.25 -17.79 -23.72
C THR A 189 -24.62 -16.33 -23.97
N THR A 190 -25.47 -16.14 -24.99
CA THR A 190 -26.08 -14.85 -25.37
C THR A 190 -27.61 -14.84 -25.16
N GLU A 191 -28.15 -15.82 -24.43
CA GLU A 191 -29.60 -15.98 -24.20
C GLU A 191 -30.18 -15.10 -23.09
N TYR A 192 -29.31 -14.47 -22.29
CA TYR A 192 -29.74 -13.62 -21.18
C TYR A 192 -29.98 -12.17 -21.63
N ARG A 193 -30.92 -11.51 -20.96
CA ARG A 193 -31.01 -10.04 -21.01
C ARG A 193 -30.02 -9.45 -20.02
N VAL A 194 -28.95 -8.85 -20.50
CA VAL A 194 -27.93 -8.20 -19.66
C VAL A 194 -28.12 -6.69 -19.62
N THR A 195 -28.16 -6.13 -18.41
CA THR A 195 -28.26 -4.68 -18.18
C THR A 195 -27.05 -4.20 -17.39
N ALA A 196 -26.57 -3.00 -17.69
CA ALA A 196 -25.51 -2.34 -16.96
C ALA A 196 -26.04 -1.02 -16.38
N GLN A 197 -25.74 -0.77 -15.11
CA GLN A 197 -26.20 0.40 -14.37
C GLN A 197 -25.04 1.02 -13.61
N LEU A 198 -24.93 2.34 -13.67
CA LEU A 198 -23.96 3.07 -12.88
C LEU A 198 -24.60 3.54 -11.57
N ILE A 199 -24.02 3.13 -10.45
CA ILE A 199 -24.44 3.47 -9.10
C ILE A 199 -23.28 4.13 -8.34
N ARG A 200 -23.61 4.95 -7.34
CA ARG A 200 -22.61 5.49 -6.42
C ARG A 200 -22.08 4.36 -5.54
N ALA A 201 -20.76 4.29 -5.35
CA ALA A 201 -20.19 3.39 -4.35
C ALA A 201 -20.67 3.84 -2.96
N GLN A 202 -21.44 2.99 -2.27
CA GLN A 202 -21.81 3.28 -0.88
C GLN A 202 -20.55 3.15 -0.03
N THR A 203 -20.19 4.21 0.68
CA THR A 203 -19.16 4.10 1.72
C THR A 203 -19.84 3.43 2.91
N ASP A 204 -19.44 2.20 3.23
CA ASP A 204 -20.00 1.38 4.31
C ASP A 204 -20.30 2.21 5.56
N SER A 205 -21.60 2.42 5.81
CA SER A 205 -22.11 2.47 7.17
C SER A 205 -22.35 1.02 7.57
N ALA A 206 -21.87 0.65 8.75
CA ALA A 206 -21.83 -0.70 9.32
C ALA A 206 -23.01 -1.63 8.93
N PRO A 207 -22.76 -2.95 8.76
CA PRO A 207 -23.82 -3.89 8.43
C PRO A 207 -24.77 -4.03 9.62
N THR A 208 -25.94 -3.42 9.50
CA THR A 208 -27.09 -3.79 10.32
C THR A 208 -27.87 -4.81 9.51
N GLU A 209 -27.81 -6.07 9.91
CA GLU A 209 -28.80 -7.07 9.55
C GLU A 209 -30.19 -6.48 9.81
N THR A 210 -31.09 -6.49 8.83
CA THR A 210 -32.51 -6.87 8.97
C THR A 210 -33.32 -6.41 7.73
N ASN A 211 -33.99 -7.39 7.13
CA ASN A 211 -35.18 -7.36 6.29
C ASN A 211 -35.09 -6.99 4.80
N GLU A 212 -35.44 -8.03 4.02
CA GLU A 212 -36.10 -8.03 2.73
C GLU A 212 -37.21 -6.96 2.63
N THR A 213 -37.40 -6.46 1.41
CA THR A 213 -38.41 -5.48 0.97
C THR A 213 -38.04 -4.00 1.17
N ALA A 214 -36.98 -3.55 0.50
CA ALA A 214 -36.78 -2.14 0.19
C ALA A 214 -36.36 -1.98 -1.29
N ALA A 215 -37.35 -2.00 -2.17
CA ALA A 215 -37.24 -1.26 -3.43
C ALA A 215 -37.26 0.25 -3.10
N ALA A 216 -36.38 1.01 -3.76
CA ALA A 216 -36.13 2.46 -3.65
C ALA A 216 -35.21 2.84 -2.46
N THR A 217 -34.05 3.49 -2.62
CA THR A 217 -33.62 4.44 -3.66
C THR A 217 -32.08 4.40 -3.76
N SER A 218 -31.50 3.45 -4.49
CA SER A 218 -30.17 3.66 -5.06
C SER A 218 -30.37 4.65 -6.21
N SER A 219 -29.74 5.83 -6.16
CA SER A 219 -29.85 6.81 -7.24
C SER A 219 -29.20 6.24 -8.50
N THR A 220 -29.97 5.51 -9.31
CA THR A 220 -29.53 4.97 -10.59
C THR A 220 -29.17 6.15 -11.47
N ALA A 221 -27.89 6.32 -11.77
CA ALA A 221 -27.42 7.46 -12.53
C ALA A 221 -27.77 7.31 -14.01
N PHE A 222 -27.42 6.15 -14.57
CA PHE A 222 -27.67 5.77 -15.94
C PHE A 222 -27.75 4.25 -16.03
N SER A 223 -28.61 3.74 -16.91
CA SER A 223 -28.74 2.31 -17.21
C SER A 223 -28.78 2.09 -18.72
N THR A 224 -28.16 1.01 -19.19
CA THR A 224 -28.23 0.58 -20.59
C THR A 224 -28.40 -0.94 -20.67
N THR A 225 -29.11 -1.41 -21.69
CA THR A 225 -29.21 -2.84 -22.00
C THR A 225 -28.11 -3.19 -23.00
N LEU A 226 -27.35 -4.25 -22.70
CA LEU A 226 -26.23 -4.65 -23.53
C LEU A 226 -26.70 -5.44 -24.74
N VAL A 227 -26.03 -5.24 -25.86
CA VAL A 227 -26.35 -5.91 -27.12
C VAL A 227 -25.51 -7.17 -27.23
N ALA A 228 -26.17 -8.31 -27.42
CA ALA A 228 -25.49 -9.58 -27.67
C ALA A 228 -24.76 -9.55 -29.03
N SER A 229 -23.56 -10.11 -29.04
CA SER A 229 -22.73 -10.36 -30.20
C SER A 229 -22.39 -11.85 -30.19
N ASP A 230 -22.66 -12.55 -31.29
CA ASP A 230 -22.48 -14.01 -31.35
C ASP A 230 -21.09 -14.43 -31.87
N SER A 231 -20.21 -13.48 -32.20
CA SER A 231 -18.87 -13.78 -32.74
C SER A 231 -17.84 -12.68 -32.39
N PRO A 232 -17.16 -12.77 -31.23
CA PRO A 232 -17.28 -13.80 -30.18
C PRO A 232 -18.57 -13.64 -29.34
N ARG A 233 -19.04 -14.72 -28.68
CA ARG A 233 -20.22 -14.71 -27.79
C ARG A 233 -19.99 -13.81 -26.57
N ARG A 234 -20.49 -12.59 -26.63
CA ARG A 234 -20.40 -11.58 -25.57
C ARG A 234 -21.48 -10.52 -25.72
N TYR A 235 -21.70 -9.71 -24.69
CA TYR A 235 -22.52 -8.53 -24.75
C TYR A 235 -21.63 -7.29 -24.80
N ILE A 236 -22.00 -6.32 -25.62
CA ILE A 236 -21.29 -5.06 -25.77
C ILE A 236 -22.27 -3.92 -25.50
N GLY A 237 -21.78 -2.87 -24.86
CA GLY A 237 -22.52 -1.63 -24.72
C GLY A 237 -21.61 -0.48 -24.36
N GLU A 238 -22.21 0.70 -24.31
CA GLU A 238 -21.55 1.91 -23.86
C GLU A 238 -22.46 2.64 -22.87
N LEU A 239 -21.84 3.25 -21.86
CA LEU A 239 -22.55 4.04 -20.85
C LEU A 239 -21.74 5.29 -20.53
N PRO A 240 -22.34 6.49 -20.48
CA PRO A 240 -21.60 7.71 -20.12
C PRO A 240 -21.12 7.63 -18.67
N ALA A 241 -19.83 7.89 -18.45
CA ALA A 241 -19.24 8.02 -17.11
C ALA A 241 -19.70 9.32 -16.44
N ARG A 242 -20.96 9.39 -16.04
CA ARG A 242 -21.55 10.57 -15.39
C ARG A 242 -22.44 10.13 -14.25
N LEU A 243 -22.34 10.80 -13.11
CA LEU A 243 -23.29 10.67 -12.01
C LEU A 243 -24.11 11.97 -11.90
N PRO A 244 -25.36 11.91 -11.39
CA PRO A 244 -26.09 13.10 -10.97
C PRO A 244 -25.22 13.91 -10.01
N THR A 245 -24.94 15.16 -10.38
CA THR A 245 -24.04 16.03 -9.63
C THR A 245 -24.69 16.42 -8.31
N ASP A 246 -24.14 15.97 -7.18
CA ASP A 246 -24.38 16.58 -5.89
C ASP A 246 -23.19 17.49 -5.59
N GLN A 247 -23.42 18.78 -5.36
CA GLN A 247 -22.38 19.80 -5.23
C GLN A 247 -21.48 19.63 -3.99
N ARG A 248 -21.70 18.60 -3.18
CA ARG A 248 -21.07 18.43 -1.85
C ARG A 248 -19.69 17.75 -1.87
N ASP A 249 -19.27 17.12 -2.97
CA ASP A 249 -18.03 16.32 -3.05
C ASP A 249 -16.87 16.97 -3.84
N ALA A 250 -16.87 18.31 -3.98
CA ALA A 250 -15.87 19.06 -4.74
C ALA A 250 -14.41 18.95 -4.25
N ALA A 251 -14.18 18.35 -3.08
CA ALA A 251 -12.85 18.25 -2.46
C ALA A 251 -12.04 17.02 -2.92
N ARG A 252 -12.62 16.05 -3.64
CA ARG A 252 -11.92 14.82 -4.06
C ARG A 252 -11.53 14.88 -5.54
N ILE A 253 -10.26 14.57 -5.84
CA ILE A 253 -9.72 14.51 -7.22
C ILE A 253 -10.43 13.42 -8.05
N SER A 254 -10.84 12.33 -7.41
CA SER A 254 -11.64 11.27 -8.01
C SER A 254 -12.65 10.72 -7.00
N GLN A 255 -13.77 10.21 -7.50
CA GLN A 255 -14.80 9.53 -6.71
C GLN A 255 -14.95 8.07 -7.18
N PRO A 256 -15.04 7.11 -6.24
CA PRO A 256 -15.33 5.73 -6.60
C PRO A 256 -16.79 5.62 -7.07
N ILE A 257 -16.98 4.90 -8.17
CA ILE A 257 -18.29 4.57 -8.74
C ILE A 257 -18.38 3.06 -8.95
N GLU A 258 -19.59 2.54 -8.98
CA GLU A 258 -19.83 1.11 -9.16
C GLU A 258 -20.68 0.88 -10.41
N LEU A 259 -20.20 -0.01 -11.26
CA LEU A 259 -20.92 -0.50 -12.43
C LEU A 259 -21.56 -1.84 -12.07
N LEU A 260 -22.86 -1.84 -11.84
CA LEU A 260 -23.66 -3.03 -11.58
C LEU A 260 -24.14 -3.61 -12.92
N VAL A 261 -23.65 -4.80 -13.26
CA VAL A 261 -24.11 -5.58 -14.41
C VAL A 261 -24.98 -6.71 -13.91
N THR A 262 -26.20 -6.80 -14.41
CA THR A 262 -27.19 -7.82 -14.02
C THR A 262 -27.68 -8.58 -15.24
N ALA A 263 -27.68 -9.91 -15.16
CA ALA A 263 -28.22 -10.81 -16.17
C ALA A 263 -29.55 -11.40 -15.72
N TYR A 264 -30.52 -11.35 -16.63
CA TYR A 264 -31.86 -11.85 -16.44
C TYR A 264 -32.17 -12.98 -17.44
N ASP A 265 -32.82 -14.03 -16.95
CA ASP A 265 -33.51 -15.01 -17.79
C ASP A 265 -35.02 -14.78 -17.61
N GLY A 266 -35.66 -14.24 -18.64
CA GLY A 266 -36.98 -13.63 -18.51
C GLY A 266 -37.01 -12.51 -17.46
N ASP A 267 -37.77 -12.73 -16.39
CA ASP A 267 -37.92 -11.80 -15.25
C ASP A 267 -37.09 -12.22 -14.03
N GLN A 268 -36.45 -13.40 -14.06
CA GLN A 268 -35.62 -13.87 -12.95
C GLN A 268 -34.20 -13.32 -13.09
N GLN A 269 -33.70 -12.66 -12.06
CA GLN A 269 -32.28 -12.32 -11.95
C GLN A 269 -31.47 -13.60 -11.73
N ILE A 270 -30.59 -13.92 -12.67
CA ILE A 270 -29.74 -15.11 -12.62
C ILE A 270 -28.36 -14.79 -12.04
N ALA A 271 -27.84 -13.60 -12.36
CA ALA A 271 -26.53 -13.19 -11.89
C ALA A 271 -26.41 -11.67 -11.80
N ALA A 272 -25.62 -11.19 -10.83
CA ALA A 272 -25.25 -9.78 -10.72
C ALA A 272 -23.77 -9.61 -10.34
N LYS A 273 -23.10 -8.69 -11.02
CA LYS A 273 -21.68 -8.41 -10.84
C LYS A 273 -21.44 -6.91 -10.77
N THR A 274 -20.69 -6.50 -9.75
CA THR A 274 -20.31 -5.10 -9.58
C THR A 274 -18.84 -4.91 -9.92
N VAL A 275 -18.54 -3.93 -10.77
CA VAL A 275 -17.18 -3.50 -11.12
C VAL A 275 -16.94 -2.11 -10.57
N SER A 276 -15.87 -1.94 -9.79
CA SER A 276 -15.49 -0.63 -9.27
C SER A 276 -14.66 0.15 -10.27
N LEU A 277 -15.08 1.38 -10.54
CA LEU A 277 -14.41 2.33 -11.42
C LEU A 277 -14.16 3.63 -10.64
N HIS A 278 -13.34 4.51 -11.18
CA HIS A 278 -13.11 5.84 -10.63
C HIS A 278 -13.52 6.91 -11.65
N LEU A 279 -14.28 7.89 -11.19
CA LEU A 279 -14.62 9.07 -11.96
C LEU A 279 -13.77 10.25 -11.48
N LEU A 280 -12.98 10.86 -12.37
CA LEU A 280 -12.30 12.11 -12.05
C LEU A 280 -13.32 13.20 -11.78
N HIS A 281 -12.96 14.14 -10.93
CA HIS A 281 -13.76 15.34 -10.73
C HIS A 281 -13.59 16.28 -11.92
N ASP A 282 -14.69 16.80 -12.46
CA ASP A 282 -14.69 17.86 -13.48
C ASP A 282 -14.42 19.22 -12.79
N SER A 283 -13.22 19.35 -12.22
CA SER A 283 -12.79 20.61 -11.63
C SER A 283 -12.15 21.43 -12.73
N LYS A 284 -12.80 22.54 -13.10
CA LYS A 284 -12.27 23.50 -14.09
C LYS A 284 -10.85 23.97 -13.75
N GLU A 285 -10.48 23.95 -12.47
CA GLU A 285 -9.13 24.32 -11.97
C GLU A 285 -8.01 23.37 -12.43
N TRP A 286 -8.31 22.09 -12.67
CA TRP A 286 -7.30 21.11 -13.13
C TRP A 286 -7.19 21.09 -14.66
N LEU A 287 -8.27 21.41 -15.37
CA LEU A 287 -8.30 21.50 -16.83
C LEU A 287 -7.69 22.79 -17.35
N ASP A 288 -7.77 23.87 -16.55
CA ASP A 288 -7.17 25.16 -16.85
C ASP A 288 -6.43 25.70 -15.61
N PRO A 289 -5.15 25.32 -15.42
CA PRO A 289 -4.35 25.77 -14.28
C PRO A 289 -3.88 27.22 -14.39
N GLN A 290 -4.33 27.97 -15.41
CA GLN A 290 -3.94 29.36 -15.56
C GLN A 290 -4.54 30.22 -14.45
N SER A 291 -3.74 31.16 -13.96
CA SER A 291 -4.23 32.19 -13.04
C SER A 291 -5.35 32.97 -13.70
N ARG A 292 -6.47 33.16 -13.01
CA ARG A 292 -7.57 34.03 -13.48
C ARG A 292 -7.34 35.45 -12.95
N PRO A 293 -6.82 36.39 -13.77
CA PRO A 293 -6.46 37.72 -13.30
C PRO A 293 -7.66 38.48 -12.73
N GLU A 294 -8.83 38.34 -13.34
CA GLU A 294 -10.08 38.99 -12.90
C GLU A 294 -10.49 38.58 -11.49
N VAL A 295 -10.41 37.28 -11.17
CA VAL A 295 -10.74 36.75 -9.84
C VAL A 295 -9.70 37.18 -8.80
N LEU A 296 -8.42 37.19 -9.19
CA LEU A 296 -7.34 37.67 -8.32
C LEU A 296 -7.49 39.16 -8.00
N ASP A 297 -7.93 39.97 -8.97
CA ASP A 297 -8.20 41.40 -8.79
C ASP A 297 -9.39 41.61 -7.84
N GLU A 298 -10.45 40.80 -7.96
CA GLU A 298 -11.61 40.83 -7.05
C GLU A 298 -11.22 40.45 -5.60
N ILE A 299 -10.46 39.36 -5.43
CA ILE A 299 -9.96 38.92 -4.11
C ILE A 299 -9.03 39.96 -3.50
N ALA A 300 -8.13 40.55 -4.30
CA ALA A 300 -7.23 41.60 -3.85
C ALA A 300 -8.02 42.82 -3.37
N ALA A 301 -9.02 43.28 -4.14
CA ALA A 301 -9.89 44.38 -3.75
C ALA A 301 -10.67 44.09 -2.45
N ALA A 302 -11.22 42.88 -2.31
CA ALA A 302 -11.99 42.48 -1.13
C ALA A 302 -11.14 42.31 0.14
N SER A 303 -9.90 41.83 0.00
CA SER A 303 -8.97 41.62 1.11
C SER A 303 -8.13 42.86 1.47
N GLY A 304 -8.24 43.93 0.69
CA GLY A 304 -7.33 45.09 0.78
C GLY A 304 -5.90 44.78 0.30
N GLY A 305 -5.72 43.66 -0.40
CA GLY A 305 -4.46 43.25 -1.01
C GLY A 305 -4.21 43.92 -2.36
N ARG A 306 -3.05 43.60 -2.96
CA ARG A 306 -2.67 44.05 -4.30
C ARG A 306 -2.16 42.86 -5.12
N ARG A 307 -2.68 42.67 -6.33
CA ARG A 307 -2.14 41.70 -7.28
C ARG A 307 -0.81 42.19 -7.82
N LEU A 308 0.21 41.35 -7.76
CA LEU A 308 1.52 41.62 -8.35
C LEU A 308 1.54 41.06 -9.78
N SER A 309 1.81 41.92 -10.76
CA SER A 309 1.76 41.56 -12.19
C SER A 309 3.12 41.17 -12.77
N GLY A 310 4.21 41.41 -12.03
CA GLY A 310 5.54 41.06 -12.50
C GLY A 310 6.63 41.01 -11.42
N PRO A 311 7.83 40.52 -11.78
CA PRO A 311 8.91 40.27 -10.82
C PRO A 311 9.42 41.52 -10.09
N ARG A 312 9.37 42.69 -10.74
CA ARG A 312 9.83 43.96 -10.16
C ARG A 312 8.96 44.41 -8.99
N GLU A 313 7.64 44.30 -9.14
CA GLU A 313 6.71 44.67 -8.07
C GLU A 313 6.87 43.75 -6.85
N PHE A 314 7.26 42.49 -7.07
CA PHE A 314 7.57 41.54 -6.01
C PHE A 314 8.88 41.92 -5.30
N THR A 315 9.94 42.30 -6.02
CA THR A 315 11.18 42.75 -5.39
C THR A 315 11.00 44.05 -4.59
N ASP A 316 10.19 44.98 -5.09
CA ASP A 316 9.87 46.22 -4.37
C ASP A 316 9.09 45.93 -3.08
N LEU A 317 8.16 44.98 -3.13
CA LEU A 317 7.40 44.51 -1.97
C LEU A 317 8.32 43.82 -0.95
N LEU A 318 9.23 42.93 -1.38
CA LEU A 318 10.22 42.31 -0.49
C LEU A 318 11.12 43.36 0.18
N GLY A 319 11.53 44.40 -0.55
CA GLY A 319 12.33 45.50 0.00
C GLY A 319 11.57 46.40 0.98
N SER A 320 10.23 46.34 1.01
CA SER A 320 9.41 47.10 1.95
C SER A 320 9.21 46.43 3.31
N PHE A 321 9.56 45.14 3.43
CA PHE A 321 9.54 44.44 4.71
C PHE A 321 10.81 44.73 5.49
N ASP A 322 10.68 45.31 6.67
CA ASP A 322 11.78 45.32 7.64
C ASP A 322 11.99 43.87 8.12
N PRO A 323 13.15 43.25 7.86
CA PRO A 323 13.42 41.92 8.37
C PRO A 323 13.36 41.97 9.88
N THR A 324 12.37 41.32 10.47
CA THR A 324 12.35 41.09 11.91
C THR A 324 13.58 40.25 12.22
N PRO A 325 14.53 40.71 13.06
CA PRO A 325 15.72 39.94 13.36
C PRO A 325 15.27 38.61 13.97
N GLY A 326 15.42 37.53 13.19
CA GLY A 326 15.11 36.18 13.62
C GLY A 326 16.03 35.74 14.77
N GLU A 327 15.69 34.62 15.39
CA GLU A 327 16.52 34.02 16.45
C GLU A 327 17.99 33.96 16.01
N VAL A 328 18.84 34.62 16.79
CA VAL A 328 20.29 34.62 16.58
C VAL A 328 20.78 33.21 16.92
N LEU A 329 21.00 32.40 15.89
CA LEU A 329 21.63 31.09 16.03
C LEU A 329 23.11 31.30 16.42
N PHE A 330 23.42 31.12 17.69
CA PHE A 330 24.80 31.11 18.17
C PHE A 330 25.50 29.84 17.64
N HIS A 331 26.45 30.01 16.73
CA HIS A 331 27.33 28.93 16.31
C HIS A 331 28.63 28.99 17.11
N ASN A 332 28.73 28.15 18.15
CA ASN A 332 29.94 28.03 18.94
C ASN A 332 30.93 27.11 18.23
N VAL A 333 31.96 27.67 17.61
CA VAL A 333 33.08 26.90 17.07
C VAL A 333 34.11 26.67 18.18
N PRO A 334 34.42 25.42 18.55
CA PRO A 334 35.43 25.15 19.55
C PRO A 334 36.83 25.59 19.08
N LEU A 335 37.59 26.26 19.95
CA LEU A 335 38.93 26.79 19.61
C LEU A 335 39.92 25.69 19.16
N TRP A 336 39.75 24.45 19.63
CA TRP A 336 40.61 23.31 19.27
C TRP A 336 40.38 22.83 17.82
N ASP A 337 39.28 23.22 17.19
CA ASP A 337 38.97 22.93 15.79
C ASP A 337 39.41 24.08 14.86
N SER A 338 40.39 24.87 15.29
CA SER A 338 40.99 25.90 14.45
C SER A 338 42.15 25.31 13.62
N PRO A 339 42.15 25.50 12.29
CA PRO A 339 43.21 24.98 11.43
C PRO A 339 44.59 25.58 11.79
N LEU A 340 44.61 26.79 12.38
CA LEU A 340 45.83 27.43 12.89
C LEU A 340 46.47 26.68 14.06
N LEU A 341 45.69 26.11 14.98
CA LEU A 341 46.25 25.32 16.08
C LEU A 341 46.87 24.02 15.58
N TRP A 342 46.23 23.36 14.63
CA TRP A 342 46.76 22.15 14.00
C TRP A 342 48.05 22.41 13.23
N THR A 343 48.12 23.51 12.46
CA THR A 343 49.36 23.85 11.74
C THR A 343 50.50 24.18 12.70
N LEU A 344 50.25 24.92 13.77
CA LEU A 344 51.25 25.21 14.81
C LEU A 344 51.80 23.92 15.45
N LEU A 345 50.91 22.99 15.80
CA LEU A 345 51.28 21.73 16.44
C LEU A 345 52.14 20.86 15.52
N VAL A 346 51.76 20.74 14.25
CA VAL A 346 52.54 20.01 13.24
C VAL A 346 53.93 20.63 13.05
N VAL A 347 54.03 21.96 13.02
CA VAL A 347 55.31 22.67 12.88
C VAL A 347 56.24 22.42 14.06
N LEU A 348 55.73 22.48 15.30
CA LEU A 348 56.53 22.19 16.50
C LEU A 348 57.05 20.75 16.51
N LEU A 349 56.21 19.80 16.10
CA LEU A 349 56.55 18.38 16.06
C LEU A 349 57.59 18.08 14.97
N ALA A 350 57.49 18.77 13.82
CA ALA A 350 58.49 18.71 12.76
C ALA A 350 59.85 19.30 13.22
N LEU A 351 59.83 20.44 13.93
CA LEU A 351 61.03 21.06 14.51
C LEU A 351 61.72 20.13 15.51
N GLU A 352 60.96 19.52 16.42
CA GLU A 352 61.49 18.54 17.37
C GLU A 352 62.16 17.36 16.62
N TRP A 353 61.48 16.79 15.63
CA TRP A 353 62.05 15.69 14.85
C TRP A 353 63.34 16.08 14.13
N ILE A 354 63.41 17.28 13.54
CA ILE A 354 64.60 17.80 12.87
C ILE A 354 65.75 17.96 13.87
N THR A 355 65.50 18.59 15.02
CA THR A 355 66.54 18.78 16.06
C THR A 355 67.05 17.45 16.60
N ARG A 356 66.16 16.48 16.84
CA ARG A 356 66.54 15.13 17.26
C ARG A 356 67.42 14.46 16.21
N ARG A 357 67.04 14.54 14.94
CA ARG A 357 67.80 13.94 13.83
C ARG A 357 69.20 14.56 13.69
N LEU A 358 69.31 15.88 13.77
CA LEU A 358 70.61 16.59 13.73
C LEU A 358 71.52 16.24 14.92
N SER A 359 70.95 16.10 16.13
CA SER A 359 71.72 15.73 17.32
C SER A 359 72.32 14.30 17.25
N GLN A 360 71.67 13.39 16.52
CA GLN A 360 72.18 12.03 16.30
C GLN A 360 73.40 12.00 15.37
N PHE A 361 73.46 12.90 14.37
CA PHE A 361 74.62 13.01 13.49
C PHE A 361 75.85 13.57 14.22
N HIS A 362 75.70 14.59 15.07
CA HIS A 362 76.81 15.16 15.84
C HIS A 362 77.47 14.18 16.83
N ARG A 363 76.70 13.20 17.37
CA ARG A 363 77.27 12.13 18.22
C ARG A 363 78.01 11.05 17.43
N ALA A 364 77.68 10.85 16.15
CA ALA A 364 78.39 9.89 15.30
C ALA A 364 79.78 10.42 14.90
N ASP A 365 79.88 11.71 14.58
CA ASP A 365 81.16 12.33 14.17
C ASP A 365 82.17 12.43 15.32
N THR A 366 81.69 12.56 16.57
CA THR A 366 82.54 12.60 17.76
C THR A 366 83.04 11.21 18.20
N ALA A 367 82.36 10.14 17.82
CA ALA A 367 82.78 8.76 18.11
C ALA A 367 83.86 8.25 17.14
N VAL A 368 83.91 8.76 15.90
CA VAL A 368 84.92 8.36 14.89
C VAL A 368 86.27 9.07 15.09
N ALA A 369 86.31 10.20 15.80
CA ALA A 369 87.55 10.93 16.10
C ALA A 369 88.34 10.39 17.31
N GLN A 370 87.85 9.36 18.01
CA GLN A 370 88.49 8.75 19.19
C GLN A 370 88.99 7.31 18.98
N THR A 371 89.00 6.83 17.73
CA THR A 371 89.68 5.58 17.32
C THR A 371 90.75 5.92 16.29
#